data_AF-A0A8S3VHB4-F1
#
_entry.id   AF-A0A8S3VHB4-F1
#
_cell.length_a   1.000
_cell.length_b   1.000
_cell.length_c   1.000
_cell.angle_alpha   90.00
_cell.angle_beta   90.00
_cell.angle_gamma   90.00
#
_symmetry.space_group_name_H-M   'P 1'
#
loop_
_entity.id
_entity.type
_entity.pdbx_description
1 polymer ?
#
loop_
_entity_poly.entity_id
_entity_poly.type
_entity_poly.pdbx_seq_one_letter_code
_entity_poly.pdbx_strand_id
1 'polypeptide(L)'
;MGLIFQAFILLQICVRIHSYPFSKRFQKQNEDTSCQKPLGLTYLSKRHLVRYVVSATEGNATNTRLHSPTSWYATGLGSATFVQVRMLEPILVSGLSIQGDLKHSLWVTSLYVTYSLDCDIFIPFSDDQYMIFPGNADGNSLSVIFFDRVFTAKCLRVIPVTRHGDTTAMQMEVYGCVARKCAEPLHPLWYINRRTGEFETKFQSEQIVMALSILPGVVNDHGYIISYSRTCTDYKLIAENGRPKIFHSFYGHEIVVDLMGIFNRDEPLDRCGTSRYHHDIRQKRVIGGIHSVPGEWPWLVSLHFMGFHSFSNNTGYPHLCGASLIHPEWVLSAAHCFDELVAPGSSSPLNWQVVVGEHSQHGYDQEQIIQIDYIIKHNTFSIGVDKPILQDIALLKLKSPAIMTDYVNIVCLDAYDSFPPGTPCVAAGWGQNTVVGKGVKLPLHARIPILPPDECHRRYNALPDGHVAKNAVSIESSVICATADGDGNDSCQGDSGGPLVCRSGDQWVQVGIVSFGYDCGNSQYPGIYTKIHHYIDWITMTIRDHSDPNVSYMWLNRNRTMPSIF
;
A
#
# COMPACT_ATOMS: atom_id res chain seq x y z
N MET A 1 22.66 19.45 1.72
CA MET A 1 22.20 18.05 1.72
C MET A 1 20.72 18.08 2.08
N GLY A 2 19.83 17.94 1.08
CA GLY A 2 18.38 17.97 1.30
C GLY A 2 17.84 16.55 1.40
N LEU A 3 17.01 16.28 2.40
CA LEU A 3 16.31 15.01 2.60
C LEU A 3 15.01 14.99 1.78
N ILE A 4 14.70 13.84 1.20
CA ILE A 4 13.43 13.56 0.53
C ILE A 4 12.40 13.13 1.60
N PHE A 5 11.21 13.73 1.60
CA PHE A 5 10.06 13.24 2.35
C PHE A 5 9.28 12.24 1.48
N GLN A 6 8.99 11.05 2.00
CA GLN A 6 7.98 10.14 1.45
C GLN A 6 6.70 10.26 2.28
N ALA A 7 5.53 10.31 1.62
CA ALA A 7 4.24 10.24 2.28
C ALA A 7 3.75 8.78 2.34
N PHE A 8 3.13 8.41 3.47
CA PHE A 8 2.46 7.11 3.64
C PHE A 8 0.95 7.30 3.68
N ILE A 9 0.20 6.50 2.93
CA ILE A 9 -1.25 6.36 3.09
C ILE A 9 -1.56 5.16 3.98
N LEU A 10 -2.54 5.34 4.86
CA LEU A 10 -2.96 4.36 5.87
C LEU A 10 -4.43 4.00 5.64
N LEU A 11 -4.70 2.82 5.08
CA LEU A 11 -6.05 2.24 5.08
C LEU A 11 -6.31 1.55 6.42
N GLN A 12 -7.49 1.79 7.01
CA GLN A 12 -7.93 1.07 8.21
C GLN A 12 -8.70 -0.20 7.83
N ILE A 13 -8.53 -1.25 8.61
CA ILE A 13 -9.21 -2.53 8.39
C ILE A 13 -9.83 -2.98 9.72
N CYS A 14 -11.06 -3.46 9.70
CA CYS A 14 -11.78 -3.98 10.85
C CYS A 14 -12.23 -5.43 10.60
N VAL A 15 -12.11 -6.30 11.61
CA VAL A 15 -12.57 -7.71 11.58
C VAL A 15 -13.48 -7.94 12.78
N ARG A 16 -14.64 -8.58 12.57
CA ARG A 16 -15.62 -8.92 13.62
C ARG A 16 -16.01 -10.40 13.56
N ILE A 17 -15.91 -11.08 14.71
CA ILE A 17 -16.32 -12.48 14.90
C ILE A 17 -17.62 -12.56 15.67
N HIS A 18 -18.51 -13.42 15.20
CA HIS A 18 -19.76 -13.80 15.85
C HIS A 18 -19.64 -15.24 16.33
N SER A 19 -19.83 -15.47 17.63
CA SER A 19 -20.02 -16.82 18.18
C SER A 19 -21.40 -17.35 17.78
N TYR A 20 -21.52 -18.65 17.49
CA TYR A 20 -22.77 -19.27 17.03
C TYR A 20 -23.37 -20.24 18.08
N PRO A 21 -24.06 -19.74 19.12
CA PRO A 21 -24.75 -20.60 20.07
C PRO A 21 -26.14 -21.01 19.54
N PHE A 22 -26.46 -22.31 19.63
CA PHE A 22 -27.81 -22.78 19.30
C PHE A 22 -28.81 -22.40 20.41
N SER A 23 -29.44 -21.24 20.22
CA SER A 23 -30.56 -20.67 20.98
C SER A 23 -30.25 -19.95 22.32
N LYS A 24 -30.88 -18.77 22.42
CA LYS A 24 -31.37 -18.04 23.62
C LYS A 24 -30.40 -17.24 24.51
N ARG A 25 -30.65 -15.92 24.43
CA ARG A 25 -30.61 -14.86 25.48
C ARG A 25 -29.25 -14.32 25.91
N PHE A 26 -29.11 -12.99 25.75
CA PHE A 26 -27.96 -12.21 26.21
C PHE A 26 -28.25 -11.37 27.46
N GLN A 27 -27.37 -11.47 28.48
CA GLN A 27 -27.17 -10.47 29.55
C GLN A 27 -25.71 -10.46 30.07
N LYS A 28 -25.08 -9.27 30.09
CA LYS A 28 -23.99 -8.72 30.95
C LYS A 28 -22.79 -9.58 31.50
N GLN A 29 -21.53 -9.14 31.15
CA GLN A 29 -20.31 -8.97 32.01
C GLN A 29 -19.46 -10.22 32.47
N ASN A 30 -18.16 -10.20 32.86
CA ASN A 30 -17.12 -9.14 32.98
C ASN A 30 -15.65 -9.51 32.51
N GLU A 31 -14.57 -9.47 33.33
CA GLU A 31 -13.23 -8.84 33.01
C GLU A 31 -11.97 -9.59 33.54
N ASP A 32 -10.74 -9.38 33.00
CA ASP A 32 -9.47 -10.08 33.43
C ASP A 32 -8.13 -9.29 33.22
N THR A 33 -7.01 -9.73 33.84
CA THR A 33 -6.02 -8.83 34.53
C THR A 33 -4.49 -9.06 34.29
N SER A 34 -3.98 -9.44 33.10
CA SER A 34 -2.62 -10.05 32.99
C SER A 34 -1.36 -9.13 32.94
N CYS A 35 -1.40 -7.88 32.44
CA CYS A 35 -0.20 -7.03 32.22
C CYS A 35 0.06 -5.98 33.33
N GLN A 36 -0.40 -6.20 34.56
CA GLN A 36 -0.28 -5.25 35.68
C GLN A 36 0.85 -5.61 36.67
N LYS A 37 2.09 -5.79 36.18
CA LYS A 37 3.25 -6.18 37.02
C LYS A 37 4.31 -5.07 37.09
N PRO A 38 5.01 -4.87 38.22
CA PRO A 38 6.09 -3.87 38.32
C PRO A 38 7.28 -4.26 37.43
N LEU A 39 7.88 -3.29 36.73
CA LEU A 39 8.99 -3.50 35.80
C LEU A 39 10.37 -3.54 36.49
N GLY A 40 10.44 -3.10 37.75
CA GLY A 40 11.64 -3.19 38.60
C GLY A 40 12.39 -1.87 38.75
N LEU A 41 11.67 -0.74 38.73
CA LEU A 41 12.11 0.59 39.12
C LEU A 41 12.19 0.77 40.66
N THR A 42 12.60 -0.28 41.38
CA THR A 42 12.80 -0.26 42.83
C THR A 42 14.29 -0.19 43.20
N TYR A 43 14.58 0.39 44.37
CA TYR A 43 15.91 0.39 44.99
C TYR A 43 16.31 -0.98 45.57
N LEU A 44 15.33 -1.83 45.96
CA LEU A 44 15.58 -3.06 46.72
C LEU A 44 15.91 -4.30 45.85
N SER A 45 15.62 -4.27 44.54
CA SER A 45 15.88 -5.39 43.63
C SER A 45 17.04 -5.12 42.68
N LYS A 46 18.02 -6.04 42.64
CA LYS A 46 19.04 -6.12 41.59
C LYS A 46 18.59 -6.91 40.35
N ARG A 47 17.39 -7.50 40.37
CA ARG A 47 16.78 -8.19 39.23
C ARG A 47 15.74 -7.27 38.59
N HIS A 48 16.18 -6.46 37.63
CA HIS A 48 15.26 -5.67 36.80
C HIS A 48 14.67 -6.57 35.70
N LEU A 49 13.35 -6.54 35.50
CA LEU A 49 12.70 -7.25 34.40
C LEU A 49 12.96 -6.54 33.06
N VAL A 50 13.23 -5.23 33.10
CA VAL A 50 13.56 -4.36 31.97
C VAL A 50 14.85 -3.60 32.28
N ARG A 51 15.75 -3.43 31.30
CA ARG A 51 16.87 -2.50 31.43
C ARG A 51 16.39 -1.07 31.17
N TYR A 52 16.62 -0.17 32.12
CA TYR A 52 16.22 1.24 32.02
C TYR A 52 17.31 2.18 32.54
N VAL A 53 17.22 3.44 32.13
CA VAL A 53 17.94 4.60 32.67
C VAL A 53 16.90 5.61 33.13
N VAL A 54 17.13 6.24 34.28
CA VAL A 54 16.26 7.31 34.79
C VAL A 54 17.00 8.64 34.73
N SER A 55 16.35 9.66 34.19
CA SER A 55 16.79 11.05 34.27
C SER A 55 15.65 11.91 34.85
N ALA A 56 15.99 13.11 35.30
CA ALA A 56 15.02 14.11 35.74
C ALA A 56 15.54 15.48 35.32
N THR A 57 14.63 16.45 35.21
CA THR A 57 14.95 17.84 34.84
C THR A 57 15.72 18.59 35.94
N GLU A 58 15.49 18.23 37.19
CA GLU A 58 16.15 18.75 38.39
C GLU A 58 16.28 17.64 39.45
N GLY A 59 17.04 17.88 40.52
CA GLY A 59 17.24 16.92 41.60
C GLY A 59 17.99 15.64 41.21
N ASN A 60 18.10 14.68 42.13
CA ASN A 60 18.75 13.39 41.84
C ASN A 60 17.73 12.35 41.35
N ALA A 61 17.78 12.04 40.05
CA ALA A 61 16.90 11.08 39.40
C ALA A 61 16.98 9.64 39.96
N THR A 62 18.08 9.23 40.63
CA THR A 62 18.13 7.88 41.24
C THR A 62 17.15 7.72 42.39
N ASN A 63 16.79 8.82 43.04
CA ASN A 63 15.93 8.82 44.21
C ASN A 63 14.43 8.70 43.86
N THR A 64 14.11 8.71 42.56
CA THR A 64 12.75 8.45 42.05
C THR A 64 12.36 6.98 42.18
N ARG A 65 13.30 6.06 42.44
CA ARG A 65 13.02 4.62 42.52
C ARG A 65 12.24 4.29 43.78
N LEU A 66 11.22 3.46 43.67
CA LEU A 66 10.42 3.04 44.83
C LEU A 66 11.28 2.31 45.88
N HIS A 67 11.08 2.67 47.16
CA HIS A 67 11.88 2.26 48.31
C HIS A 67 13.32 2.80 48.33
N SER A 68 13.57 3.93 47.66
CA SER A 68 14.83 4.68 47.80
C SER A 68 14.95 5.26 49.23
N PRO A 69 16.16 5.31 49.83
CA PRO A 69 16.39 5.89 51.17
C PRO A 69 15.98 7.36 51.33
N THR A 70 15.85 8.06 50.21
CA THR A 70 15.41 9.45 50.05
C THR A 70 14.62 9.56 48.76
N SER A 71 13.65 10.48 48.69
CA SER A 71 12.81 10.69 47.51
C SER A 71 13.49 11.60 46.47
N TRP A 72 12.94 11.65 45.24
CA TRP A 72 13.31 12.69 44.29
C TRP A 72 12.62 14.00 44.67
N TYR A 73 13.37 15.09 44.58
CA TYR A 73 12.92 16.44 44.95
C TYR A 73 13.02 17.37 43.76
N ALA A 74 11.99 18.18 43.58
CA ALA A 74 11.90 19.20 42.53
C ALA A 74 11.22 20.47 43.05
N THR A 75 11.71 21.62 42.61
CA THR A 75 11.13 22.93 42.94
C THR A 75 9.93 23.26 42.06
N GLY A 76 9.96 22.85 40.79
CA GLY A 76 8.92 23.15 39.80
C GLY A 76 7.78 22.12 39.70
N LEU A 77 6.90 22.38 38.74
CA LEU A 77 5.72 21.62 38.33
C LEU A 77 5.47 21.84 36.82
N GLY A 78 4.65 21.00 36.19
CA GLY A 78 4.27 21.13 34.78
C GLY A 78 5.34 20.67 33.79
N SER A 79 5.12 20.90 32.48
CA SER A 79 5.89 20.28 31.38
C SER A 79 7.41 20.48 31.40
N ALA A 80 7.91 21.49 32.12
CA ALA A 80 9.34 21.76 32.30
C ALA A 80 9.99 21.00 33.47
N THR A 81 9.19 20.38 34.36
CA THR A 81 9.66 19.59 35.50
C THR A 81 9.14 18.16 35.39
N PHE A 82 10.01 17.19 35.11
CA PHE A 82 9.61 15.78 34.94
C PHE A 82 10.69 14.78 35.33
N VAL A 83 10.24 13.55 35.62
CA VAL A 83 11.08 12.35 35.66
C VAL A 83 10.89 11.58 34.36
N GLN A 84 11.97 11.18 33.70
CA GLN A 84 11.95 10.37 32.49
C GLN A 84 12.57 8.99 32.74
N VAL A 85 11.81 7.93 32.44
CA VAL A 85 12.31 6.56 32.36
C VAL A 85 12.57 6.22 30.90
N ARG A 86 13.84 6.04 30.53
CA ARG A 86 14.26 5.53 29.23
C ARG A 86 14.51 4.03 29.33
N MET A 87 13.64 3.24 28.73
CA MET A 87 13.78 1.79 28.59
C MET A 87 14.72 1.48 27.42
N LEU A 88 15.50 0.41 27.52
CA LEU A 88 16.48 0.02 26.49
C LEU A 88 15.80 -0.45 25.20
N GLU A 89 14.70 -1.21 25.36
CA GLU A 89 13.80 -1.69 24.32
C GLU A 89 12.38 -1.15 24.64
N PRO A 90 11.48 -0.93 23.67
CA PRO A 90 10.11 -0.50 23.95
C PRO A 90 9.31 -1.54 24.75
N ILE A 91 8.52 -1.09 25.74
CA ILE A 91 7.77 -1.95 26.67
C ILE A 91 6.29 -1.56 26.68
N LEU A 92 5.40 -2.54 26.93
CA LEU A 92 3.99 -2.30 27.20
C LEU A 92 3.82 -1.77 28.63
N VAL A 93 3.41 -0.51 28.74
CA VAL A 93 3.11 0.20 30.00
C VAL A 93 1.61 0.13 30.26
N SER A 94 1.24 -0.29 31.47
CA SER A 94 -0.15 -0.47 31.92
C SER A 94 -0.50 0.35 33.17
N GLY A 95 0.51 0.88 33.86
CA GLY A 95 0.29 1.74 35.02
C GLY A 95 1.58 2.33 35.57
N LEU A 96 1.41 3.07 36.66
CA LEU A 96 2.46 3.71 37.46
C LEU A 96 2.01 3.64 38.91
N SER A 97 2.89 3.32 39.86
CA SER A 97 2.63 3.68 41.26
C SER A 97 3.54 4.82 41.68
N ILE A 98 3.04 5.71 42.52
CA ILE A 98 3.79 6.81 43.11
C ILE A 98 3.67 6.83 44.64
N GLN A 99 4.67 7.39 45.31
CA GLN A 99 4.75 7.58 46.76
C GLN A 99 5.40 8.94 47.04
N GLY A 100 5.02 9.60 48.13
CA GLY A 100 5.67 10.83 48.59
C GLY A 100 6.98 10.56 49.35
N ASP A 101 7.40 11.53 50.17
CA ASP A 101 8.51 11.32 51.10
C ASP A 101 8.05 10.74 52.44
N LEU A 102 8.77 9.73 52.91
CA LEU A 102 8.44 8.99 54.15
C LEU A 102 8.81 9.74 55.44
N LYS A 103 9.54 10.86 55.35
CA LYS A 103 10.02 11.64 56.51
C LYS A 103 9.46 13.06 56.54
N HIS A 104 9.15 13.62 55.38
CA HIS A 104 8.65 14.98 55.22
C HIS A 104 7.24 14.96 54.64
N SER A 105 6.37 15.91 55.00
CA SER A 105 4.97 15.97 54.58
C SER A 105 4.81 16.49 53.13
N LEU A 106 5.49 15.83 52.18
CA LEU A 106 5.68 16.25 50.79
C LEU A 106 5.28 15.13 49.82
N TRP A 107 4.39 15.43 48.86
CA TRP A 107 3.98 14.45 47.83
C TRP A 107 3.32 15.11 46.61
N VAL A 108 3.29 14.39 45.48
CA VAL A 108 2.54 14.77 44.27
C VAL A 108 1.07 14.41 44.45
N THR A 109 0.15 15.36 44.26
CA THR A 109 -1.31 15.16 44.39
C THR A 109 -2.02 14.97 43.05
N SER A 110 -1.42 15.38 41.94
CA SER A 110 -1.85 15.00 40.59
C SER A 110 -0.72 15.11 39.58
N LEU A 111 -0.78 14.32 38.50
CA LEU A 111 0.23 14.25 37.45
C LEU A 111 -0.39 13.92 36.09
N TYR A 112 0.33 14.13 35.00
CA TYR A 112 0.05 13.47 33.73
C TYR A 112 1.30 12.74 33.22
N VAL A 113 1.11 11.89 32.21
CA VAL A 113 2.22 11.19 31.56
C VAL A 113 2.25 11.46 30.07
N THR A 114 3.46 11.49 29.50
CA THR A 114 3.69 11.50 28.05
C THR A 114 4.67 10.40 27.71
N TYR A 115 4.54 9.79 26.55
CA TYR A 115 5.37 8.66 26.13
C TYR A 115 5.92 8.85 24.72
N SER A 116 6.93 8.07 24.38
CA SER A 116 7.69 8.21 23.14
C SER A 116 8.31 6.87 22.75
N LEU A 117 8.39 6.60 21.44
CA LEU A 117 9.05 5.42 20.87
C LEU A 117 10.49 5.71 20.42
N ASP A 118 10.79 6.94 19.99
CA ASP A 118 12.14 7.39 19.60
C ASP A 118 12.95 7.96 20.78
N CYS A 119 12.27 8.47 21.80
CA CYS A 119 12.74 9.33 22.90
C CYS A 119 12.96 10.81 22.55
N ASP A 120 12.48 11.25 21.39
CA ASP A 120 12.60 12.63 20.89
C ASP A 120 11.22 13.29 20.80
N ILE A 121 10.22 12.64 20.19
CA ILE A 121 8.84 13.13 20.07
C ILE A 121 7.99 12.48 21.16
N PHE A 122 7.38 13.32 22.02
CA PHE A 122 6.55 12.86 23.14
C PHE A 122 5.06 13.13 22.91
N ILE A 123 4.28 12.05 22.96
CA ILE A 123 2.83 12.02 22.77
C ILE A 123 2.17 12.00 24.17
N PRO A 124 1.13 12.81 24.43
CA PRO A 124 0.35 12.70 25.66
C PRO A 124 -0.38 11.35 25.74
N PHE A 125 -0.65 10.86 26.95
CA PHE A 125 -1.42 9.62 27.12
C PHE A 125 -2.88 9.72 26.62
N SER A 126 -3.44 10.91 26.41
CA SER A 126 -4.79 11.08 25.86
C SER A 126 -4.78 12.07 24.71
N ASP A 127 -5.60 11.78 23.70
CA ASP A 127 -5.58 12.45 22.40
C ASP A 127 -6.27 13.82 22.43
N ASP A 128 -7.23 14.03 23.35
CA ASP A 128 -8.06 15.24 23.41
C ASP A 128 -7.59 16.31 24.42
N GLN A 129 -6.74 15.94 25.39
CA GLN A 129 -6.06 16.83 26.35
C GLN A 129 -5.10 16.05 27.25
N TYR A 130 -4.20 16.72 28.00
CA TYR A 130 -3.38 16.07 29.02
C TYR A 130 -4.28 15.45 30.12
N MET A 131 -4.47 14.13 30.08
CA MET A 131 -5.22 13.41 31.11
C MET A 131 -4.48 13.49 32.45
N ILE A 132 -5.09 14.19 33.41
CA ILE A 132 -4.55 14.36 34.76
C ILE A 132 -5.03 13.19 35.63
N PHE A 133 -4.07 12.43 36.14
CA PHE A 133 -4.28 11.34 37.08
C PHE A 133 -4.19 11.83 38.53
N PRO A 134 -5.03 11.31 39.45
CA PRO A 134 -4.88 11.56 40.87
C PRO A 134 -3.58 10.94 41.37
N GLY A 135 -2.84 11.69 42.18
CA GLY A 135 -1.59 11.25 42.80
C GLY A 135 -1.80 10.68 44.20
N ASN A 136 -0.87 10.99 45.11
CA ASN A 136 -0.92 10.59 46.50
C ASN A 136 -1.89 11.44 47.33
N ALA A 137 -2.58 10.80 48.28
CA ALA A 137 -3.36 11.48 49.32
C ALA A 137 -2.50 11.87 50.54
N ASP A 138 -1.40 11.16 50.78
CA ASP A 138 -0.44 11.37 51.86
C ASP A 138 0.99 10.95 51.44
N GLY A 139 2.01 11.31 52.22
CA GLY A 139 3.42 11.03 51.89
C GLY A 139 3.85 9.56 51.95
N ASN A 140 3.09 8.70 52.63
CA ASN A 140 3.47 7.33 52.97
C ASN A 140 2.74 6.26 52.15
N SER A 141 1.50 6.51 51.73
CA SER A 141 0.66 5.54 51.02
C SER A 141 1.06 5.42 49.55
N LEU A 142 1.27 4.18 49.09
CA LEU A 142 1.51 3.89 47.67
C LEU A 142 0.22 4.08 46.87
N SER A 143 0.18 5.06 45.98
CA SER A 143 -0.94 5.26 45.04
C SER A 143 -0.62 4.55 43.74
N VAL A 144 -1.45 3.57 43.34
CA VAL A 144 -1.30 2.84 42.09
C VAL A 144 -2.32 3.36 41.08
N ILE A 145 -1.80 3.86 39.95
CA ILE A 145 -2.56 4.41 38.82
C ILE A 145 -2.45 3.40 37.69
N PHE A 146 -3.55 2.71 37.38
CA PHE A 146 -3.64 1.92 36.15
C PHE A 146 -4.24 2.77 35.03
N PHE A 147 -3.64 2.66 33.85
CA PHE A 147 -4.09 3.36 32.65
C PHE A 147 -5.29 2.64 32.04
N ASP A 148 -6.20 3.38 31.42
CA ASP A 148 -7.41 2.82 30.78
C ASP A 148 -7.09 1.94 29.55
N ARG A 149 -5.91 2.12 28.97
CA ARG A 149 -5.32 1.27 27.94
C ARG A 149 -3.83 1.03 28.19
N VAL A 150 -3.36 -0.13 27.76
CA VAL A 150 -1.94 -0.48 27.72
C VAL A 150 -1.32 0.11 26.45
N PHE A 151 -0.14 0.71 26.54
CA PHE A 151 0.53 1.37 25.41
C PHE A 151 2.03 1.06 25.36
N THR A 152 2.62 1.10 24.17
CA THR A 152 4.06 0.86 23.97
C THR A 152 4.86 2.15 24.19
N ALA A 153 5.91 2.09 25.01
CA ALA A 153 6.80 3.21 25.26
C ALA A 153 8.27 2.77 25.35
N LYS A 154 9.17 3.53 24.74
CA LYS A 154 10.63 3.46 24.96
C LYS A 154 11.10 4.52 25.94
N CYS A 155 10.46 5.69 25.92
CA CYS A 155 10.58 6.71 26.95
C CYS A 155 9.22 7.06 27.54
N LEU A 156 9.13 7.10 28.87
CA LEU A 156 7.97 7.57 29.64
C LEU A 156 8.40 8.77 30.48
N ARG A 157 7.68 9.88 30.37
CA ARG A 157 7.80 11.03 31.27
C ARG A 157 6.61 11.07 32.22
N VAL A 158 6.90 11.27 33.50
CA VAL A 158 5.92 11.50 34.57
C VAL A 158 6.05 12.96 34.99
N ILE A 159 4.97 13.73 34.82
CA ILE A 159 4.95 15.18 34.97
C ILE A 159 3.98 15.57 36.11
N PRO A 160 4.48 16.01 37.28
CA PRO A 160 3.63 16.47 38.38
C PRO A 160 2.93 17.80 38.02
N VAL A 161 1.62 17.86 38.30
CA VAL A 161 0.77 19.04 38.05
C VAL A 161 0.47 19.76 39.36
N THR A 162 0.14 19.03 40.42
CA THR A 162 -0.09 19.58 41.76
C THR A 162 0.63 18.76 42.83
N ARG A 163 0.91 19.39 43.97
CA ARG A 163 1.61 18.79 45.11
C ARG A 163 1.00 19.22 46.45
N HIS A 164 1.33 18.48 47.50
CA HIS A 164 1.21 18.92 48.89
C HIS A 164 2.60 19.33 49.40
N GLY A 165 2.68 20.49 50.05
CA GLY A 165 3.91 21.06 50.57
C GLY A 165 4.62 22.05 49.62
N ASP A 166 5.75 22.58 50.10
CA ASP A 166 6.54 23.63 49.43
C ASP A 166 7.46 23.10 48.33
N THR A 167 7.67 21.79 48.26
CA THR A 167 8.60 21.10 47.37
C THR A 167 7.94 19.84 46.81
N THR A 168 8.16 19.56 45.53
CA THR A 168 7.67 18.33 44.89
C THR A 168 8.53 17.16 45.38
N ALA A 169 7.91 16.14 45.98
CA ALA A 169 8.59 14.89 46.35
C ALA A 169 7.88 13.68 45.73
N MET A 170 8.64 12.78 45.10
CA MET A 170 8.09 11.57 44.46
C MET A 170 9.09 10.41 44.45
N GLN A 171 8.59 9.21 44.75
CA GLN A 171 9.15 7.93 44.34
C GLN A 171 8.12 7.20 43.46
N MET A 172 8.55 6.30 42.58
CA MET A 172 7.67 5.63 41.64
C MET A 172 8.17 4.25 41.18
N GLU A 173 7.23 3.42 40.70
CA GLU A 173 7.46 2.15 40.00
C GLU A 173 6.55 2.09 38.77
N VAL A 174 7.06 1.59 37.64
CA VAL A 174 6.28 1.50 36.39
C VAL A 174 5.69 0.12 36.27
N TYR A 175 4.40 0.02 35.94
CA TYR A 175 3.70 -1.25 35.75
C TYR A 175 3.54 -1.52 34.26
N GLY A 176 3.73 -2.78 33.88
CA GLY A 176 3.71 -3.19 32.50
C GLY A 176 4.14 -4.64 32.31
N CYS A 177 4.46 -4.98 31.06
CA CYS A 177 5.01 -6.27 30.71
C CYS A 177 5.96 -6.15 29.50
N VAL A 178 7.06 -6.89 29.52
CA VAL A 178 7.91 -7.04 28.33
C VAL A 178 7.08 -7.75 27.25
N ALA A 179 6.80 -7.07 26.14
CA ALA A 179 6.37 -7.75 24.93
C ALA A 179 7.49 -8.72 24.54
N ARG A 180 7.23 -10.04 24.58
CA ARG A 180 8.26 -11.05 24.28
C ARG A 180 8.77 -10.80 22.87
N LYS A 181 10.05 -10.42 22.77
CA LYS A 181 10.74 -9.88 21.57
C LYS A 181 10.02 -10.09 20.24
N CYS A 182 9.25 -9.08 19.85
CA CYS A 182 9.05 -8.73 18.45
C CYS A 182 9.76 -7.39 18.22
N ALA A 183 10.55 -7.29 17.14
CA ALA A 183 10.94 -5.98 16.62
C ALA A 183 9.66 -5.23 16.21
N GLU A 184 9.61 -3.92 16.42
CA GLU A 184 8.43 -3.04 16.38
C GLU A 184 7.31 -3.44 15.39
N PRO A 185 6.12 -3.87 15.89
CA PRO A 185 4.90 -4.04 15.08
C PRO A 185 3.77 -3.09 15.53
N LEU A 186 2.92 -2.54 14.65
CA LEU A 186 1.96 -3.25 13.76
C LEU A 186 0.86 -4.05 14.48
N HIS A 187 0.66 -3.85 15.79
CA HIS A 187 -0.35 -4.60 16.56
C HIS A 187 -1.75 -3.96 16.55
N PRO A 188 -2.83 -4.74 16.32
CA PRO A 188 -4.20 -4.24 16.31
C PRO A 188 -4.82 -4.04 17.70
N LEU A 189 -5.84 -3.18 17.76
CA LEU A 189 -6.65 -2.93 18.95
C LEU A 189 -7.91 -3.80 18.97
N TRP A 190 -8.18 -4.45 20.10
CA TRP A 190 -9.26 -5.44 20.26
C TRP A 190 -10.37 -4.95 21.21
N TYR A 191 -11.61 -5.28 20.87
CA TYR A 191 -12.82 -4.99 21.65
C TYR A 191 -13.71 -6.23 21.71
N ILE A 192 -14.29 -6.50 22.89
CA ILE A 192 -15.17 -7.65 23.11
C ILE A 192 -16.54 -7.15 23.59
N ASN A 193 -17.57 -7.35 22.77
CA ASN A 193 -18.94 -7.06 23.17
C ASN A 193 -19.47 -8.19 24.08
N ARG A 194 -19.28 -8.01 25.39
CA ARG A 194 -19.77 -8.93 26.44
C ARG A 194 -21.31 -9.09 26.47
N ARG A 195 -22.08 -8.38 25.63
CA ARG A 195 -23.53 -8.56 25.44
C ARG A 195 -23.93 -9.22 24.11
N THR A 196 -23.00 -9.53 23.21
CA THR A 196 -23.28 -10.26 21.96
C THR A 196 -22.32 -11.42 21.72
N GLY A 197 -21.30 -11.60 22.55
CA GLY A 197 -20.28 -12.64 22.34
C GLY A 197 -19.46 -12.38 21.07
N GLU A 198 -19.41 -11.11 20.64
CA GLU A 198 -18.72 -10.68 19.42
C GLU A 198 -17.37 -10.07 19.76
N PHE A 199 -16.37 -10.39 18.95
CA PHE A 199 -15.01 -9.89 19.07
C PHE A 199 -14.72 -9.02 17.86
N GLU A 200 -14.39 -7.74 18.05
CA GLU A 200 -14.02 -6.81 16.99
C GLU A 200 -12.55 -6.39 17.17
N THR A 201 -11.81 -6.28 16.08
CA THR A 201 -10.42 -5.81 16.11
C THR A 201 -10.12 -4.89 14.94
N LYS A 202 -9.25 -3.89 15.17
CA LYS A 202 -8.98 -2.78 14.24
C LYS A 202 -7.48 -2.66 13.95
N PHE A 203 -7.15 -2.53 12.67
CA PHE A 203 -5.82 -2.38 12.10
C PHE A 203 -5.74 -1.02 11.39
N GLN A 204 -4.56 -0.39 11.39
CA GLN A 204 -4.37 0.97 10.86
C GLN A 204 -3.53 1.05 9.57
N SER A 205 -3.20 -0.07 8.92
CA SER A 205 -2.41 -0.08 7.67
C SER A 205 -2.65 -1.37 6.87
N GLU A 206 -2.34 -1.35 5.56
CA GLU A 206 -2.29 -2.54 4.69
C GLU A 206 -1.01 -3.38 4.86
N GLN A 207 -0.11 -3.05 5.80
CA GLN A 207 1.01 -3.96 6.12
C GLN A 207 0.49 -5.35 6.48
N ILE A 208 1.04 -6.37 5.82
CA ILE A 208 0.38 -7.65 5.59
C ILE A 208 0.09 -8.38 6.90
N VAL A 209 -1.18 -8.38 7.33
CA VAL A 209 -1.66 -9.20 8.44
C VAL A 209 -1.80 -10.64 7.96
N MET A 210 -0.70 -11.38 8.02
CA MET A 210 -0.58 -12.71 7.42
C MET A 210 -1.59 -13.73 8.01
N ALA A 211 -1.85 -13.63 9.31
CA ALA A 211 -2.87 -14.41 10.00
C ALA A 211 -3.34 -13.64 11.24
N LEU A 212 -4.59 -13.88 11.64
CA LEU A 212 -5.16 -13.39 12.89
C LEU A 212 -5.48 -14.58 13.80
N SER A 213 -4.65 -14.77 14.81
CA SER A 213 -4.89 -15.73 15.89
C SER A 213 -5.76 -15.10 16.98
N ILE A 214 -6.80 -15.82 17.38
CA ILE A 214 -7.78 -15.35 18.36
C ILE A 214 -7.87 -16.42 19.45
N LEU A 215 -7.51 -16.03 20.66
CA LEU A 215 -7.44 -16.93 21.81
C LEU A 215 -8.72 -16.75 22.66
N PRO A 216 -9.77 -17.58 22.49
CA PRO A 216 -10.93 -17.53 23.36
C PRO A 216 -10.56 -17.98 24.77
N GLY A 217 -10.90 -17.15 25.76
CA GLY A 217 -10.81 -17.49 27.17
C GLY A 217 -11.86 -18.52 27.60
N VAL A 218 -11.58 -19.79 27.31
CA VAL A 218 -12.12 -21.04 27.92
C VAL A 218 -13.65 -21.26 27.93
N VAL A 219 -14.07 -22.42 27.41
CA VAL A 219 -15.45 -23.00 27.31
C VAL A 219 -16.29 -22.39 26.15
N ASN A 220 -16.79 -23.12 25.15
CA ASN A 220 -16.66 -24.54 24.77
C ASN A 220 -16.89 -24.73 23.24
N ASP A 221 -17.07 -25.96 22.75
CA ASP A 221 -17.36 -26.33 21.34
C ASP A 221 -18.58 -25.61 20.71
N HIS A 222 -18.34 -24.45 20.11
CA HIS A 222 -19.26 -23.77 19.20
C HIS A 222 -18.49 -23.20 18.00
N GLY A 223 -19.09 -23.25 16.81
CA GLY A 223 -18.51 -22.68 15.60
C GLY A 223 -18.59 -21.15 15.59
N TYR A 224 -17.68 -20.51 14.85
CA TYR A 224 -17.56 -19.07 14.74
C TYR A 224 -17.77 -18.63 13.29
N ILE A 225 -18.46 -17.51 13.09
CA ILE A 225 -18.58 -16.85 11.78
C ILE A 225 -17.81 -15.54 11.85
N ILE A 226 -17.10 -15.21 10.77
CA ILE A 226 -16.18 -14.07 10.71
C ILE A 226 -16.66 -13.11 9.62
N SER A 227 -16.53 -11.82 9.89
CA SER A 227 -16.83 -10.73 8.97
C SER A 227 -15.72 -9.68 9.01
N TYR A 228 -15.63 -8.84 7.98
CA TYR A 228 -14.63 -7.78 7.92
C TYR A 228 -15.12 -6.55 7.14
N SER A 229 -14.44 -5.42 7.32
CA SER A 229 -14.75 -4.15 6.67
C SER A 229 -13.48 -3.30 6.48
N ARG A 230 -13.30 -2.69 5.30
CA ARG A 230 -12.23 -1.69 5.04
C ARG A 230 -12.64 -0.25 5.41
N THR A 231 -13.89 -0.03 5.83
CA THR A 231 -14.41 1.27 6.27
C THR A 231 -14.92 1.25 7.72
N CYS A 232 -15.01 0.05 8.31
CA CYS A 232 -15.60 -0.21 9.62
C CYS A 232 -17.10 0.15 9.74
N THR A 233 -17.78 0.45 8.62
CA THR A 233 -19.22 0.71 8.53
C THR A 233 -20.00 -0.49 7.99
N ASP A 234 -19.52 -1.07 6.89
CA ASP A 234 -20.18 -2.16 6.16
C ASP A 234 -19.35 -3.43 6.24
N TYR A 235 -19.86 -4.44 6.95
CA TYR A 235 -19.17 -5.70 7.20
C TYR A 235 -19.63 -6.80 6.22
N LYS A 236 -18.68 -7.42 5.53
CA LYS A 236 -18.90 -8.57 4.64
C LYS A 236 -18.61 -9.88 5.37
N LEU A 237 -19.48 -10.87 5.18
CA LEU A 237 -19.32 -12.22 5.75
C LEU A 237 -18.31 -13.05 4.95
N ILE A 238 -17.42 -13.75 5.63
CA ILE A 238 -16.52 -14.69 4.98
C ILE A 238 -17.31 -15.95 4.61
N ALA A 239 -17.33 -16.25 3.32
CA ALA A 239 -18.17 -17.29 2.73
C ALA A 239 -17.35 -18.26 1.87
N GLU A 240 -17.86 -19.49 1.77
CA GLU A 240 -17.36 -20.55 0.90
C GLU A 240 -18.54 -21.08 0.08
N ASN A 241 -18.43 -21.05 -1.25
CA ASN A 241 -19.51 -21.39 -2.19
C ASN A 241 -20.85 -20.67 -1.89
N GLY A 242 -20.79 -19.38 -1.54
CA GLY A 242 -21.95 -18.54 -1.27
C GLY A 242 -22.64 -18.77 0.08
N ARG A 243 -22.05 -19.57 0.99
CA ARG A 243 -22.57 -19.79 2.35
C ARG A 243 -21.53 -19.34 3.39
N PRO A 244 -21.93 -18.75 4.55
CA PRO A 244 -20.99 -18.35 5.59
C PRO A 244 -20.08 -19.50 6.03
N LYS A 245 -18.77 -19.27 6.07
CA LYS A 245 -17.79 -20.26 6.52
C LYS A 245 -17.78 -20.29 8.05
N ILE A 246 -17.87 -21.51 8.60
CA ILE A 246 -17.82 -21.75 10.04
C ILE A 246 -16.41 -22.19 10.40
N PHE A 247 -15.79 -21.46 11.32
CA PHE A 247 -14.47 -21.74 11.87
C PHE A 247 -14.62 -22.47 13.21
N HIS A 248 -13.73 -23.42 13.49
CA HIS A 248 -13.73 -24.21 14.71
C HIS A 248 -12.41 -23.98 15.47
N SER A 249 -12.46 -24.03 16.81
CA SER A 249 -11.25 -23.92 17.62
C SER A 249 -10.48 -25.25 17.59
N PHE A 250 -9.16 -25.18 17.45
CA PHE A 250 -8.30 -26.35 17.60
C PHE A 250 -7.85 -26.46 19.06
N TYR A 251 -8.17 -27.59 19.70
CA TYR A 251 -7.79 -27.92 21.08
C TYR A 251 -8.21 -26.89 22.15
N GLY A 252 -9.28 -26.13 21.91
CA GLY A 252 -10.00 -25.35 22.93
C GLY A 252 -9.37 -24.03 23.37
N HIS A 253 -8.28 -23.59 22.73
CA HIS A 253 -7.54 -22.39 23.14
C HIS A 253 -7.26 -21.37 22.02
N GLU A 254 -7.46 -21.74 20.75
CA GLU A 254 -7.17 -20.86 19.61
C GLU A 254 -8.13 -21.06 18.44
N ILE A 255 -8.44 -19.98 17.74
CA ILE A 255 -9.05 -19.93 16.41
C ILE A 255 -8.06 -19.18 15.52
N VAL A 256 -7.52 -19.86 14.51
CA VAL A 256 -6.61 -19.22 13.54
C VAL A 256 -7.41 -18.82 12.31
N VAL A 257 -7.29 -17.54 11.93
CA VAL A 257 -8.03 -16.93 10.84
C VAL A 257 -7.01 -16.42 9.82
N ASP A 258 -6.92 -17.08 8.67
CA ASP A 258 -6.06 -16.63 7.57
C ASP A 258 -6.65 -15.36 6.94
N LEU A 259 -6.14 -14.20 7.38
CA LEU A 259 -6.55 -12.91 6.88
C LEU A 259 -5.97 -12.58 5.49
N MET A 260 -4.85 -13.19 5.06
CA MET A 260 -4.45 -13.11 3.66
C MET A 260 -5.55 -13.67 2.77
N GLY A 261 -6.07 -14.85 3.12
CA GLY A 261 -7.16 -15.52 2.39
C GLY A 261 -8.51 -14.77 2.43
N ILE A 262 -8.65 -13.75 3.28
CA ILE A 262 -9.88 -12.96 3.48
C ILE A 262 -9.78 -11.58 2.82
N PHE A 263 -8.66 -10.86 2.98
CA PHE A 263 -8.45 -9.60 2.26
C PHE A 263 -8.20 -9.83 0.76
N ASN A 264 -7.78 -11.04 0.37
CA ASN A 264 -7.84 -11.53 -1.01
C ASN A 264 -9.24 -11.96 -1.51
N ARG A 265 -10.32 -11.78 -0.72
CA ARG A 265 -11.68 -12.28 -1.06
C ARG A 265 -12.82 -11.27 -1.16
N ASP A 266 -12.54 -9.97 -1.06
CA ASP A 266 -13.25 -8.98 -1.89
C ASP A 266 -12.19 -8.12 -2.57
N GLU A 267 -11.67 -8.71 -3.65
CA GLU A 267 -10.68 -8.24 -4.62
C GLU A 267 -9.41 -7.56 -4.07
N PRO A 268 -8.23 -8.19 -4.29
CA PRO A 268 -6.96 -7.68 -3.79
C PRO A 268 -6.24 -6.77 -4.78
N LEU A 269 -5.50 -5.81 -4.24
CA LEU A 269 -4.44 -5.07 -4.95
C LEU A 269 -3.23 -5.97 -5.27
N ASP A 270 -3.21 -7.22 -4.78
CA ASP A 270 -2.29 -8.29 -5.21
C ASP A 270 -2.76 -9.04 -6.49
N ARG A 271 -3.97 -8.76 -7.00
CA ARG A 271 -4.41 -9.30 -8.29
C ARG A 271 -4.18 -8.27 -9.38
N CYS A 272 -3.43 -8.70 -10.38
CA CYS A 272 -3.26 -7.99 -11.63
C CYS A 272 -4.61 -7.59 -12.24
N GLY A 273 -4.62 -6.47 -12.97
CA GLY A 273 -5.78 -6.02 -13.73
C GLY A 273 -6.96 -5.51 -12.90
N THR A 274 -6.83 -5.33 -11.58
CA THR A 274 -7.92 -4.81 -10.75
C THR A 274 -7.90 -3.28 -10.74
N SER A 275 -9.06 -2.68 -11.02
CA SER A 275 -9.29 -1.23 -10.95
C SER A 275 -10.49 -0.96 -10.06
N ARG A 276 -10.44 0.14 -9.30
CA ARG A 276 -11.55 0.57 -8.42
C ARG A 276 -12.79 1.02 -9.18
N TYR A 277 -12.69 1.22 -10.49
CA TYR A 277 -13.77 1.72 -11.33
C TYR A 277 -14.38 0.57 -12.16
N HIS A 278 -15.61 0.22 -11.83
CA HIS A 278 -16.37 -0.77 -12.60
C HIS A 278 -16.95 -0.12 -13.87
N HIS A 279 -16.18 -0.13 -14.96
CA HIS A 279 -16.66 0.36 -16.26
C HIS A 279 -17.86 -0.46 -16.78
N ASP A 280 -18.90 0.21 -17.27
CA ASP A 280 -19.79 -0.41 -18.26
C ASP A 280 -19.26 -0.10 -19.67
N ILE A 281 -18.57 -1.08 -20.26
CA ILE A 281 -17.96 -1.00 -21.60
C ILE A 281 -19.03 -0.81 -22.71
N ARG A 282 -20.32 -0.84 -22.37
CA ARG A 282 -21.46 -0.63 -23.28
C ARG A 282 -21.82 0.85 -23.47
N GLN A 283 -21.30 1.78 -22.67
CA GLN A 283 -21.63 3.20 -22.84
C GLN A 283 -21.10 3.75 -24.17
N LYS A 284 -22.00 4.37 -24.95
CA LYS A 284 -21.66 4.96 -26.25
C LYS A 284 -21.23 6.42 -26.11
N ARG A 285 -19.93 6.64 -26.38
CA ARG A 285 -19.36 7.75 -27.15
C ARG A 285 -19.22 9.13 -26.49
N VAL A 286 -17.97 9.58 -26.42
CA VAL A 286 -17.54 10.92 -26.87
C VAL A 286 -16.46 10.72 -27.95
N ILE A 287 -16.28 11.70 -28.84
CA ILE A 287 -15.24 11.69 -29.90
C ILE A 287 -14.01 12.42 -29.35
N GLY A 288 -12.82 11.85 -29.55
CA GLY A 288 -11.57 12.32 -28.92
C GLY A 288 -11.29 11.68 -27.56
N GLY A 289 -11.84 10.49 -27.29
CA GLY A 289 -11.68 9.79 -26.01
C GLY A 289 -12.55 10.34 -24.87
N ILE A 290 -12.45 9.69 -23.70
CA ILE A 290 -13.07 10.12 -22.44
C ILE A 290 -11.94 10.46 -21.45
N HIS A 291 -12.04 11.60 -20.76
CA HIS A 291 -11.11 11.92 -19.68
C HIS A 291 -11.25 10.87 -18.60
N SER A 292 -10.15 10.18 -18.32
CA SER A 292 -10.12 9.20 -17.24
C SER A 292 -10.20 9.90 -15.89
N VAL A 293 -10.54 9.18 -14.84
CA VAL A 293 -10.52 9.67 -13.45
C VAL A 293 -9.30 9.16 -12.66
N PRO A 294 -8.89 9.80 -11.56
CA PRO A 294 -7.75 9.35 -10.77
C PRO A 294 -7.91 7.88 -10.32
N GLY A 295 -6.94 7.03 -10.69
CA GLY A 295 -6.93 5.60 -10.34
C GLY A 295 -7.83 4.70 -11.22
N GLU A 296 -8.35 5.20 -12.34
CA GLU A 296 -9.14 4.39 -13.28
C GLU A 296 -8.29 3.33 -13.99
N TRP A 297 -7.06 3.68 -14.35
CA TRP A 297 -6.06 2.81 -14.98
C TRP A 297 -4.80 2.73 -14.10
N PRO A 298 -4.83 2.03 -12.95
CA PRO A 298 -3.77 2.11 -11.94
C PRO A 298 -2.43 1.48 -12.38
N TRP A 299 -2.41 0.74 -13.50
CA TRP A 299 -1.20 0.24 -14.15
C TRP A 299 -0.64 1.14 -15.24
N LEU A 300 -1.30 2.26 -15.55
CA LEU A 300 -0.86 3.16 -16.61
C LEU A 300 0.40 3.92 -16.16
N VAL A 301 1.45 3.88 -16.99
CA VAL A 301 2.75 4.49 -16.70
C VAL A 301 3.01 5.62 -17.68
N SER A 302 3.48 6.76 -17.16
CA SER A 302 4.02 7.86 -17.95
C SER A 302 5.55 7.74 -18.01
N LEU A 303 6.14 7.63 -19.21
CA LEU A 303 7.59 7.62 -19.41
C LEU A 303 8.10 9.02 -19.73
N HIS A 304 8.91 9.56 -18.82
CA HIS A 304 9.44 10.91 -18.85
C HIS A 304 10.88 10.91 -19.38
N PHE A 305 11.11 11.51 -20.55
CA PHE A 305 12.44 11.62 -21.17
C PHE A 305 13.08 12.99 -20.92
N MET A 306 14.27 12.97 -20.34
CA MET A 306 14.99 14.14 -19.84
C MET A 306 16.13 14.61 -20.77
N GLY A 307 16.45 13.85 -21.82
CA GLY A 307 17.51 14.20 -22.77
C GLY A 307 17.28 15.51 -23.55
N PHE A 308 16.03 15.97 -23.66
CA PHE A 308 15.70 17.22 -24.37
C PHE A 308 16.13 18.51 -23.63
N HIS A 309 16.55 18.45 -22.37
CA HIS A 309 16.99 19.63 -21.61
C HIS A 309 18.24 20.32 -22.19
N SER A 310 18.90 19.76 -23.21
CA SER A 310 19.99 20.41 -23.93
C SER A 310 19.56 21.32 -25.09
N PHE A 311 18.26 21.36 -25.48
CA PHE A 311 17.82 22.01 -26.73
C PHE A 311 16.56 22.89 -26.67
N SER A 312 15.88 23.05 -25.52
CA SER A 312 14.69 23.92 -25.45
C SER A 312 14.59 24.71 -24.14
N ASN A 313 14.45 26.03 -24.27
CA ASN A 313 14.17 26.97 -23.17
C ASN A 313 12.65 27.12 -22.88
N ASN A 314 11.83 26.12 -23.20
CA ASN A 314 10.37 26.20 -23.00
C ASN A 314 9.86 25.17 -21.98
N THR A 315 8.91 25.59 -21.16
CA THR A 315 8.51 24.92 -19.92
C THR A 315 7.62 23.69 -20.14
N GLY A 316 7.98 22.55 -19.55
CA GLY A 316 7.04 21.88 -18.65
C GLY A 316 6.71 20.39 -18.83
N TYR A 317 6.99 19.73 -19.96
CA TYR A 317 6.44 18.39 -20.23
C TYR A 317 7.51 17.36 -20.62
N PRO A 318 7.86 16.41 -19.74
CA PRO A 318 8.85 15.37 -20.04
C PRO A 318 8.25 14.10 -20.66
N HIS A 319 6.93 13.91 -20.64
CA HIS A 319 6.28 12.71 -21.16
C HIS A 319 6.53 12.50 -22.67
N LEU A 320 7.09 11.34 -23.03
CA LEU A 320 7.40 10.95 -24.41
C LEU A 320 6.67 9.68 -24.86
N CYS A 321 6.49 8.71 -23.96
CA CYS A 321 5.79 7.45 -24.23
C CYS A 321 4.90 7.03 -23.04
N GLY A 322 3.90 6.21 -23.32
CA GLY A 322 3.19 5.41 -22.33
C GLY A 322 3.91 4.09 -22.03
N ALA A 323 3.49 3.45 -20.95
CA ALA A 323 3.87 2.09 -20.60
C ALA A 323 2.83 1.46 -19.65
N SER A 324 3.06 0.22 -19.22
CA SER A 324 2.24 -0.47 -18.24
C SER A 324 3.07 -1.13 -17.14
N LEU A 325 2.64 -0.98 -15.89
CA LEU A 325 3.23 -1.68 -14.75
C LEU A 325 2.75 -3.14 -14.75
N ILE A 326 3.68 -4.09 -14.83
CA ILE A 326 3.37 -5.54 -14.87
C ILE A 326 3.88 -6.29 -13.63
N HIS A 327 4.84 -5.70 -12.91
CA HIS A 327 5.34 -6.13 -11.60
C HIS A 327 5.70 -4.86 -10.81
N PRO A 328 5.70 -4.85 -9.47
CA PRO A 328 6.20 -3.70 -8.71
C PRO A 328 7.58 -3.19 -9.16
N GLU A 329 8.43 -4.03 -9.74
CA GLU A 329 9.75 -3.64 -10.26
C GLU A 329 9.91 -3.69 -11.79
N TRP A 330 8.87 -4.07 -12.55
CA TRP A 330 8.95 -4.21 -14.00
C TRP A 330 7.84 -3.46 -14.72
N VAL A 331 8.24 -2.62 -15.67
CA VAL A 331 7.38 -1.89 -16.58
C VAL A 331 7.56 -2.44 -17.99
N LEU A 332 6.45 -2.58 -18.72
CA LEU A 332 6.37 -3.05 -20.09
C LEU A 332 6.03 -1.88 -21.02
N SER A 333 6.74 -1.75 -22.14
CA SER A 333 6.53 -0.68 -23.12
C SER A 333 6.97 -1.13 -24.53
N ALA A 334 6.91 -0.23 -25.51
CA ALA A 334 7.40 -0.46 -26.86
C ALA A 334 8.92 -0.26 -26.93
N ALA A 335 9.61 -0.99 -27.81
CA ALA A 335 11.05 -0.88 -27.99
C ALA A 335 11.46 0.40 -28.73
N HIS A 336 10.63 0.90 -29.65
CA HIS A 336 10.91 2.12 -30.40
C HIS A 336 11.05 3.36 -29.51
N CYS A 337 10.39 3.41 -28.35
CA CYS A 337 10.53 4.50 -27.37
C CYS A 337 12.00 4.67 -26.91
N PHE A 338 12.80 3.60 -26.93
CA PHE A 338 14.20 3.58 -26.49
C PHE A 338 15.16 3.38 -27.67
N ASP A 339 14.80 3.88 -28.85
CA ASP A 339 15.67 3.89 -30.03
C ASP A 339 16.20 5.27 -30.38
N GLU A 340 17.49 5.32 -30.72
CA GLU A 340 18.22 6.55 -31.05
C GLU A 340 17.66 7.23 -32.31
N LEU A 341 17.00 6.46 -33.19
CA LEU A 341 16.28 7.00 -34.36
C LEU A 341 14.99 7.76 -33.99
N VAL A 342 14.42 7.50 -32.81
CA VAL A 342 13.20 8.18 -32.31
C VAL A 342 13.57 9.42 -31.49
N ALA A 343 14.55 9.28 -30.58
CA ALA A 343 15.11 10.41 -29.84
C ALA A 343 16.58 10.14 -29.48
N PRO A 344 17.52 11.05 -29.83
CA PRO A 344 18.93 10.89 -29.44
C PRO A 344 19.12 10.81 -27.92
N GLY A 345 19.84 9.80 -27.45
CA GLY A 345 20.05 9.48 -26.04
C GLY A 345 18.92 8.67 -25.38
N SER A 346 17.89 8.26 -26.11
CA SER A 346 16.78 7.44 -25.58
C SER A 346 17.20 6.04 -25.16
N SER A 347 18.33 5.52 -25.65
CA SER A 347 18.84 4.21 -25.23
C SER A 347 19.42 4.19 -23.82
N SER A 348 19.70 5.36 -23.22
CA SER A 348 20.33 5.48 -21.90
C SER A 348 19.29 5.58 -20.79
N PRO A 349 19.25 4.65 -19.80
CA PRO A 349 18.28 4.69 -18.70
C PRO A 349 18.41 5.94 -17.82
N LEU A 350 19.57 6.59 -17.81
CA LEU A 350 19.82 7.83 -17.06
C LEU A 350 19.02 9.03 -17.60
N ASN A 351 18.55 8.95 -18.85
CA ASN A 351 17.73 9.99 -19.47
C ASN A 351 16.23 9.78 -19.26
N TRP A 352 15.81 8.79 -18.44
CA TRP A 352 14.42 8.41 -18.27
C TRP A 352 13.97 8.38 -16.81
N GLN A 353 12.69 8.71 -16.61
CA GLN A 353 11.97 8.47 -15.36
C GLN A 353 10.65 7.76 -15.67
N VAL A 354 10.26 6.85 -14.79
CA VAL A 354 8.97 6.16 -14.79
C VAL A 354 8.08 6.88 -13.79
N VAL A 355 6.88 7.29 -14.18
CA VAL A 355 5.89 7.84 -13.26
C VAL A 355 4.64 6.96 -13.26
N VAL A 356 4.32 6.41 -12.08
CA VAL A 356 3.11 5.63 -11.79
C VAL A 356 2.19 6.43 -10.88
N GLY A 357 0.87 6.18 -10.95
CA GLY A 357 -0.13 6.96 -10.19
C GLY A 357 -0.39 8.37 -10.75
N GLU A 358 0.23 8.68 -11.89
CA GLU A 358 0.02 9.90 -12.66
C GLU A 358 -1.43 10.00 -13.15
N HIS A 359 -1.95 11.22 -13.13
CA HIS A 359 -3.30 11.55 -13.61
C HIS A 359 -3.37 12.98 -14.17
N SER A 360 -2.55 13.90 -13.68
CA SER A 360 -2.51 15.29 -14.13
C SER A 360 -1.08 15.76 -14.07
N GLN A 361 -0.47 15.99 -15.24
CA GLN A 361 0.93 16.43 -15.42
C GLN A 361 1.22 17.87 -14.92
N HIS A 362 0.47 18.32 -13.91
CA HIS A 362 0.56 19.55 -13.15
C HIS A 362 0.33 19.25 -11.65
N GLY A 363 1.01 18.22 -11.13
CA GLY A 363 1.17 17.94 -9.70
C GLY A 363 -0.05 17.29 -9.06
N TYR A 364 -0.04 15.96 -8.99
CA TYR A 364 -0.94 15.17 -8.16
C TYR A 364 -0.14 14.46 -7.05
N ASP A 365 -0.54 14.65 -5.79
CA ASP A 365 0.22 14.18 -4.60
C ASP A 365 0.23 12.63 -4.39
N GLN A 366 -0.04 11.84 -5.44
CA GLN A 366 -0.08 10.37 -5.43
C GLN A 366 0.90 9.72 -6.42
N GLU A 367 1.58 10.52 -7.23
CA GLU A 367 2.59 10.07 -8.19
C GLU A 367 3.81 9.46 -7.49
N GLN A 368 4.38 8.40 -8.08
CA GLN A 368 5.70 7.88 -7.70
C GLN A 368 6.64 7.99 -8.89
N ILE A 369 7.67 8.83 -8.74
CA ILE A 369 8.72 9.02 -9.75
C ILE A 369 9.87 8.07 -9.45
N ILE A 370 10.09 7.10 -10.34
CA ILE A 370 11.04 6.00 -10.16
C ILE A 370 12.07 6.03 -11.30
N GLN A 371 13.34 5.82 -10.97
CA GLN A 371 14.42 5.79 -11.97
C GLN A 371 14.50 4.40 -12.63
N ILE A 372 14.88 4.35 -13.90
CA ILE A 372 15.15 3.09 -14.60
C ILE A 372 16.58 2.61 -14.27
N ASP A 373 16.72 1.31 -14.02
CA ASP A 373 18.01 0.64 -13.84
C ASP A 373 18.52 0.07 -15.17
N TYR A 374 17.67 -0.73 -15.83
CA TYR A 374 17.96 -1.34 -17.14
C TYR A 374 16.79 -1.17 -18.11
N ILE A 375 17.12 -0.91 -19.38
CA ILE A 375 16.20 -0.96 -20.52
C ILE A 375 16.58 -2.21 -21.33
N ILE A 376 15.63 -3.12 -21.54
CA ILE A 376 15.84 -4.36 -22.28
C ILE A 376 14.86 -4.40 -23.46
N LYS A 377 15.34 -4.05 -24.66
CA LYS A 377 14.60 -4.22 -25.93
C LYS A 377 14.65 -5.69 -26.36
N HIS A 378 13.65 -6.14 -27.13
CA HIS A 378 13.72 -7.46 -27.79
C HIS A 378 15.00 -7.59 -28.62
N ASN A 379 15.67 -8.74 -28.57
CA ASN A 379 16.99 -8.94 -29.19
C ASN A 379 16.99 -8.82 -30.72
N THR A 380 15.84 -9.08 -31.35
CA THR A 380 15.58 -8.93 -32.79
C THR A 380 14.66 -7.74 -33.11
N PHE A 381 14.50 -6.78 -32.20
CA PHE A 381 13.83 -5.52 -32.49
C PHE A 381 14.49 -4.83 -33.69
N SER A 382 13.66 -4.38 -34.64
CA SER A 382 14.13 -3.60 -35.78
C SER A 382 13.15 -2.49 -36.14
N ILE A 383 13.69 -1.30 -36.31
CA ILE A 383 13.04 -0.11 -36.83
C ILE A 383 13.94 0.53 -37.90
N GLY A 384 13.34 1.17 -38.90
CA GLY A 384 14.09 1.88 -39.93
C GLY A 384 13.18 2.57 -40.93
N VAL A 385 13.74 3.49 -41.71
CA VAL A 385 13.01 4.17 -42.79
C VAL A 385 12.55 3.13 -43.83
N ASP A 386 11.28 3.19 -44.21
CA ASP A 386 10.60 2.30 -45.16
C ASP A 386 10.70 0.79 -44.83
N LYS A 387 10.85 0.44 -43.56
CA LYS A 387 10.82 -0.94 -43.05
C LYS A 387 9.70 -1.14 -42.04
N PRO A 388 9.15 -2.36 -41.92
CA PRO A 388 8.19 -2.66 -40.87
C PRO A 388 8.86 -2.56 -39.50
N ILE A 389 8.12 -2.02 -38.52
CA ILE A 389 8.55 -2.12 -37.13
C ILE A 389 8.29 -3.57 -36.69
N LEU A 390 9.35 -4.27 -36.27
CA LEU A 390 9.28 -5.68 -35.87
C LEU A 390 9.75 -5.84 -34.43
N GLN A 391 9.09 -6.73 -33.69
CA GLN A 391 9.45 -7.11 -32.32
C GLN A 391 9.47 -5.92 -31.35
N ASP A 392 8.47 -5.05 -31.47
CA ASP A 392 8.40 -3.75 -30.77
C ASP A 392 7.95 -3.89 -29.31
N ILE A 393 8.84 -4.41 -28.48
CA ILE A 393 8.62 -4.67 -27.05
C ILE A 393 9.90 -4.45 -26.24
N ALA A 394 9.75 -3.77 -25.11
CA ALA A 394 10.81 -3.54 -24.14
C ALA A 394 10.33 -3.72 -22.70
N LEU A 395 11.23 -4.21 -21.86
CA LEU A 395 11.08 -4.28 -20.41
C LEU A 395 12.02 -3.29 -19.73
N LEU A 396 11.51 -2.62 -18.71
CA LEU A 396 12.24 -1.64 -17.90
C LEU A 396 12.30 -2.16 -16.46
N LYS A 397 13.52 -2.41 -15.96
CA LYS A 397 13.75 -2.73 -14.54
C LYS A 397 13.81 -1.42 -13.76
N LEU A 398 12.99 -1.28 -12.74
CA LEU A 398 12.98 -0.13 -11.86
C LEU A 398 14.10 -0.22 -10.81
N LYS A 399 14.71 0.92 -10.43
CA LYS A 399 15.73 0.98 -9.36
C LYS A 399 15.17 0.71 -7.96
N SER A 400 13.86 0.83 -7.79
CA SER A 400 13.14 0.52 -6.56
C SER A 400 11.73 0.04 -6.93
N PRO A 401 11.13 -0.89 -6.18
CA PRO A 401 9.74 -1.28 -6.40
C PRO A 401 8.80 -0.08 -6.24
N ALA A 402 7.83 0.02 -7.15
CA ALA A 402 6.64 0.83 -6.98
C ALA A 402 5.83 0.31 -5.78
N ILE A 403 5.33 1.22 -4.96
CA ILE A 403 4.45 0.91 -3.83
C ILE A 403 3.05 0.70 -4.40
N MET A 404 2.46 -0.49 -4.23
CA MET A 404 1.09 -0.73 -4.66
C MET A 404 0.12 0.14 -3.84
N THR A 405 -0.83 0.78 -4.51
CA THR A 405 -1.83 1.67 -3.93
C THR A 405 -3.11 1.64 -4.78
N ASP A 406 -4.12 2.34 -4.32
CA ASP A 406 -5.36 2.61 -5.04
C ASP A 406 -5.18 3.25 -6.43
N TYR A 407 -4.03 3.87 -6.68
CA TYR A 407 -3.66 4.55 -7.91
C TYR A 407 -2.50 3.85 -8.66
N VAL A 408 -1.89 2.83 -8.05
CA VAL A 408 -0.69 2.12 -8.55
C VAL A 408 -0.87 0.62 -8.37
N ASN A 409 -1.12 -0.10 -9.45
CA ASN A 409 -1.34 -1.54 -9.46
C ASN A 409 -0.74 -2.15 -10.73
N ILE A 410 -0.62 -3.47 -10.80
CA ILE A 410 -0.13 -4.18 -11.98
C ILE A 410 -1.28 -4.62 -12.91
N VAL A 411 -1.04 -4.68 -14.22
CA VAL A 411 -1.98 -5.25 -15.21
C VAL A 411 -1.75 -6.75 -15.40
N CYS A 412 -2.80 -7.52 -15.73
CA CYS A 412 -2.60 -8.91 -16.12
C CYS A 412 -2.09 -8.99 -17.56
N LEU A 413 -1.26 -9.99 -17.87
CA LEU A 413 -0.87 -10.31 -19.25
C LEU A 413 -1.70 -11.45 -19.81
N ASP A 414 -2.11 -11.34 -21.09
CA ASP A 414 -2.83 -12.40 -21.79
C ASP A 414 -1.88 -13.54 -22.19
N ALA A 415 -1.76 -14.52 -21.30
CA ALA A 415 -0.89 -15.68 -21.49
C ALA A 415 -1.40 -16.65 -22.57
N TYR A 416 -2.69 -16.61 -22.95
CA TYR A 416 -3.36 -17.71 -23.64
C TYR A 416 -4.13 -17.31 -24.92
N ASP A 417 -3.90 -16.10 -25.46
CA ASP A 417 -4.63 -15.56 -26.62
C ASP A 417 -6.16 -15.57 -26.39
N SER A 418 -6.56 -15.08 -25.23
CA SER A 418 -7.88 -15.34 -24.62
C SER A 418 -9.03 -14.58 -25.28
N PHE A 419 -8.73 -13.58 -26.13
CA PHE A 419 -9.68 -12.58 -26.60
C PHE A 419 -9.80 -12.59 -28.14
N PRO A 420 -10.92 -13.11 -28.70
CA PRO A 420 -11.10 -13.18 -30.14
C PRO A 420 -11.37 -11.80 -30.77
N PRO A 421 -11.23 -11.67 -32.10
CA PRO A 421 -11.69 -10.50 -32.84
C PRO A 421 -13.13 -10.09 -32.52
N GLY A 422 -13.39 -8.78 -32.49
CA GLY A 422 -14.64 -8.17 -32.05
C GLY A 422 -14.73 -7.96 -30.54
N THR A 423 -13.81 -8.49 -29.73
CA THR A 423 -13.76 -8.19 -28.29
C THR A 423 -13.53 -6.69 -28.07
N PRO A 424 -14.35 -6.01 -27.27
CA PRO A 424 -14.15 -4.60 -26.94
C PRO A 424 -13.05 -4.45 -25.89
N CYS A 425 -11.98 -3.76 -26.27
CA CYS A 425 -10.85 -3.45 -25.40
C CYS A 425 -10.71 -1.93 -25.25
N VAL A 426 -9.77 -1.48 -24.43
CA VAL A 426 -9.54 -0.07 -24.13
C VAL A 426 -8.04 0.23 -24.25
N ALA A 427 -7.71 1.32 -24.93
CA ALA A 427 -6.40 1.96 -24.84
C ALA A 427 -6.53 3.24 -23.98
N ALA A 428 -5.51 3.54 -23.19
CA ALA A 428 -5.44 4.74 -22.35
C ALA A 428 -4.02 5.34 -22.35
N GLY A 429 -3.91 6.66 -22.26
CA GLY A 429 -2.61 7.36 -22.31
C GLY A 429 -2.70 8.90 -22.33
N TRP A 430 -1.53 9.56 -22.41
CA TRP A 430 -1.37 11.03 -22.41
C TRP A 430 -1.04 11.60 -23.80
N GLY A 431 -1.49 10.92 -24.87
CA GLY A 431 -1.28 11.29 -26.26
C GLY A 431 -1.81 12.66 -26.69
N GLN A 432 -1.71 12.97 -27.98
CA GLN A 432 -2.21 14.24 -28.51
C GLN A 432 -3.72 14.43 -28.23
N ASN A 433 -4.12 15.70 -28.03
CA ASN A 433 -5.47 16.15 -27.65
C ASN A 433 -5.90 15.92 -26.18
N THR A 434 -5.00 15.45 -25.31
CA THR A 434 -5.23 15.30 -23.85
C THR A 434 -5.24 16.62 -23.04
N VAL A 435 -5.04 17.76 -23.69
CA VAL A 435 -4.83 19.06 -23.05
C VAL A 435 -6.16 19.74 -22.70
N VAL A 436 -6.35 20.03 -21.41
CA VAL A 436 -7.53 20.71 -20.86
C VAL A 436 -7.14 22.06 -20.24
N GLY A 437 -7.96 23.08 -20.48
CA GLY A 437 -7.85 24.38 -19.81
C GLY A 437 -6.49 25.06 -20.02
N LYS A 438 -5.75 25.30 -18.93
CA LYS A 438 -4.46 26.03 -18.92
C LYS A 438 -3.24 25.21 -19.37
N GLY A 439 -3.44 24.14 -20.15
CA GLY A 439 -2.34 23.26 -20.59
C GLY A 439 -2.22 21.93 -19.83
N VAL A 440 -3.17 21.61 -18.94
CA VAL A 440 -3.11 20.39 -18.12
C VAL A 440 -3.41 19.16 -18.99
N LYS A 441 -2.49 18.21 -19.06
CA LYS A 441 -2.73 16.91 -19.72
C LYS A 441 -3.35 15.92 -18.74
N LEU A 442 -4.54 15.42 -19.07
CA LEU A 442 -5.24 14.33 -18.37
C LEU A 442 -5.27 13.08 -19.25
N PRO A 443 -5.12 11.86 -18.71
CA PRO A 443 -5.14 10.65 -19.53
C PRO A 443 -6.53 10.46 -20.14
N LEU A 444 -6.56 10.27 -21.46
CA LEU A 444 -7.77 9.88 -22.17
C LEU A 444 -7.82 8.36 -22.28
N HIS A 445 -9.04 7.81 -22.31
CA HIS A 445 -9.26 6.41 -22.68
C HIS A 445 -10.24 6.29 -23.85
N ALA A 446 -10.05 5.28 -24.69
CA ALA A 446 -10.88 5.00 -25.86
C ALA A 446 -11.22 3.51 -25.96
N ARG A 447 -12.48 3.20 -26.28
CA ARG A 447 -12.93 1.83 -26.58
C ARG A 447 -12.50 1.45 -28.00
N ILE A 448 -11.62 0.46 -28.12
CA ILE A 448 -11.01 0.00 -29.37
C ILE A 448 -11.17 -1.53 -29.47
N PRO A 449 -12.18 -2.05 -30.20
CA PRO A 449 -12.32 -3.47 -30.45
C PRO A 449 -11.17 -4.10 -31.27
N ILE A 450 -10.83 -5.36 -30.94
CA ILE A 450 -9.87 -6.17 -31.71
C ILE A 450 -10.41 -6.42 -33.12
N LEU A 451 -9.57 -6.27 -34.15
CA LEU A 451 -9.90 -6.63 -35.54
C LEU A 451 -9.37 -8.01 -35.92
N PRO A 452 -10.03 -8.72 -36.87
CA PRO A 452 -9.46 -9.89 -37.51
C PRO A 452 -8.16 -9.54 -38.26
N PRO A 453 -7.11 -10.40 -38.24
CA PRO A 453 -5.89 -10.17 -39.00
C PRO A 453 -6.14 -9.91 -40.50
N ASP A 454 -7.03 -10.70 -41.12
CA ASP A 454 -7.39 -10.54 -42.55
C ASP A 454 -8.06 -9.19 -42.86
N GLU A 455 -8.81 -8.63 -41.90
CA GLU A 455 -9.44 -7.31 -42.02
C GLU A 455 -8.38 -6.21 -42.00
N CYS A 456 -7.46 -6.31 -41.05
CA CYS A 456 -6.32 -5.40 -40.94
C CYS A 456 -5.44 -5.45 -42.20
N HIS A 457 -5.11 -6.66 -42.65
CA HIS A 457 -4.29 -6.90 -43.83
C HIS A 457 -4.94 -6.35 -45.11
N ARG A 458 -6.27 -6.49 -45.26
CA ARG A 458 -7.00 -5.91 -46.39
C ARG A 458 -7.00 -4.38 -46.37
N ARG A 459 -7.14 -3.75 -45.19
CA ARG A 459 -7.13 -2.27 -45.06
C ARG A 459 -5.76 -1.68 -45.39
N TYR A 460 -4.68 -2.25 -44.86
CA TYR A 460 -3.32 -1.81 -45.19
C TYR A 460 -2.95 -2.11 -46.65
N ASN A 461 -3.38 -3.24 -47.22
CA ASN A 461 -3.12 -3.53 -48.64
C ASN A 461 -3.90 -2.65 -49.62
N ALA A 462 -5.02 -2.06 -49.19
CA ALA A 462 -5.79 -1.09 -49.99
C ALA A 462 -5.11 0.28 -50.13
N LEU A 463 -4.06 0.56 -49.36
CA LEU A 463 -3.22 1.74 -49.55
C LEU A 463 -2.49 1.71 -50.91
N PRO A 464 -2.21 2.86 -51.53
CA PRO A 464 -1.39 2.95 -52.74
C PRO A 464 -0.01 2.29 -52.57
N ASP A 465 0.53 1.74 -53.65
CA ASP A 465 1.90 1.20 -53.63
C ASP A 465 2.92 2.32 -53.38
N GLY A 466 3.92 2.02 -52.54
CA GLY A 466 4.90 3.02 -52.06
C GLY A 466 4.40 3.91 -50.92
N HIS A 467 3.16 3.74 -50.43
CA HIS A 467 2.68 4.48 -49.26
C HIS A 467 3.38 4.00 -47.98
N VAL A 468 3.98 4.93 -47.21
CA VAL A 468 4.84 4.60 -46.05
C VAL A 468 4.19 3.64 -45.06
N ALA A 469 2.92 3.86 -44.72
CA ALA A 469 2.16 2.99 -43.80
C ALA A 469 1.94 1.55 -44.33
N LYS A 470 2.03 1.31 -45.64
CA LYS A 470 1.95 -0.03 -46.26
C LYS A 470 3.24 -0.84 -46.05
N ASN A 471 4.38 -0.14 -45.93
CA ASN A 471 5.69 -0.75 -45.68
C ASN A 471 6.03 -0.82 -44.17
N ALA A 472 5.43 0.05 -43.35
CA ALA A 472 5.69 0.16 -41.92
C ALA A 472 5.06 -0.96 -41.06
N VAL A 473 4.17 -1.77 -41.62
CA VAL A 473 3.39 -2.78 -40.89
C VAL A 473 3.60 -4.18 -41.48
N SER A 474 4.14 -5.10 -40.69
CA SER A 474 4.10 -6.54 -40.99
C SER A 474 3.04 -7.20 -40.11
N ILE A 475 1.98 -7.73 -40.72
CA ILE A 475 0.87 -8.38 -39.98
C ILE A 475 1.22 -9.86 -39.78
N GLU A 476 2.14 -10.08 -38.85
CA GLU A 476 2.63 -11.38 -38.40
C GLU A 476 1.90 -11.83 -37.12
N SER A 477 2.20 -13.05 -36.64
CA SER A 477 1.68 -13.56 -35.35
C SER A 477 2.08 -12.73 -34.12
N SER A 478 3.04 -11.82 -34.29
CA SER A 478 3.57 -10.89 -33.29
C SER A 478 2.73 -9.63 -33.09
N VAL A 479 1.74 -9.35 -33.94
CA VAL A 479 0.90 -8.15 -33.85
C VAL A 479 -0.58 -8.47 -33.63
N ILE A 480 -1.28 -7.50 -33.05
CA ILE A 480 -2.73 -7.47 -32.93
C ILE A 480 -3.22 -6.11 -33.44
N CYS A 481 -4.23 -6.11 -34.29
CA CYS A 481 -4.84 -4.89 -34.81
C CYS A 481 -6.11 -4.56 -34.04
N ALA A 482 -6.38 -3.28 -33.81
CA ALA A 482 -7.62 -2.82 -33.20
C ALA A 482 -8.04 -1.47 -33.79
N THR A 483 -9.34 -1.18 -33.84
CA THR A 483 -9.86 0.13 -34.28
C THR A 483 -11.17 0.44 -33.57
N ALA A 484 -11.51 1.72 -33.39
CA ALA A 484 -12.76 2.09 -32.71
C ALA A 484 -14.00 2.01 -33.63
N ASP A 485 -15.17 1.94 -32.99
CA ASP A 485 -16.47 1.97 -33.67
C ASP A 485 -16.81 3.40 -34.18
N GLY A 486 -16.27 3.76 -35.35
CA GLY A 486 -16.56 5.01 -36.07
C GLY A 486 -15.46 6.07 -35.99
N ASP A 487 -15.65 7.17 -36.72
CA ASP A 487 -14.57 8.16 -36.94
C ASP A 487 -14.22 8.97 -35.67
N GLY A 488 -12.91 9.10 -35.42
CA GLY A 488 -12.31 10.05 -34.48
C GLY A 488 -11.81 9.50 -33.14
N ASN A 489 -11.76 8.18 -32.93
CA ASN A 489 -11.22 7.57 -31.70
C ASN A 489 -10.13 6.53 -32.03
N ASP A 490 -8.90 6.79 -31.62
CA ASP A 490 -7.75 5.87 -31.73
C ASP A 490 -6.62 6.32 -30.77
N SER A 491 -5.64 5.46 -30.54
CA SER A 491 -4.35 5.84 -29.91
C SER A 491 -3.54 6.75 -30.84
N CYS A 492 -2.81 7.72 -30.28
CA CYS A 492 -2.02 8.68 -31.06
C CYS A 492 -0.62 8.96 -30.46
N GLN A 493 0.10 9.95 -31.01
CA GLN A 493 1.44 10.33 -30.55
C GLN A 493 1.44 10.64 -29.05
N GLY A 494 2.27 9.91 -28.29
CA GLY A 494 2.35 9.93 -26.82
C GLY A 494 1.68 8.73 -26.14
N ASP A 495 0.76 8.03 -26.82
CA ASP A 495 0.21 6.76 -26.33
C ASP A 495 1.13 5.56 -26.65
N SER A 496 2.13 5.74 -27.52
CA SER A 496 3.19 4.75 -27.85
C SER A 496 3.73 4.06 -26.60
N GLY A 497 3.80 2.73 -26.62
CA GLY A 497 4.20 1.90 -25.49
C GLY A 497 3.10 1.66 -24.44
N GLY A 498 2.00 2.42 -24.47
CA GLY A 498 0.86 2.25 -23.58
C GLY A 498 0.08 0.93 -23.80
N PRO A 499 -0.76 0.53 -22.84
CA PRO A 499 -1.44 -0.76 -22.88
C PRO A 499 -2.76 -0.74 -23.67
N LEU A 500 -3.02 -1.80 -24.44
CA LEU A 500 -4.35 -2.18 -24.91
C LEU A 500 -4.88 -3.30 -24.00
N VAL A 501 -5.92 -3.00 -23.22
CA VAL A 501 -6.50 -3.90 -22.21
C VAL A 501 -7.92 -4.35 -22.55
N CYS A 502 -8.19 -5.65 -22.42
CA CYS A 502 -9.51 -6.23 -22.56
C CYS A 502 -10.00 -6.73 -21.20
N ARG A 503 -11.31 -6.71 -20.95
CA ARG A 503 -11.87 -7.14 -19.66
C ARG A 503 -12.22 -8.63 -19.66
N SER A 504 -11.71 -9.35 -18.67
CA SER A 504 -12.01 -10.75 -18.37
C SER A 504 -12.59 -10.86 -16.96
N GLY A 505 -13.92 -10.72 -16.85
CA GLY A 505 -14.61 -10.76 -15.56
C GLY A 505 -14.40 -9.46 -14.74
N ASP A 506 -13.84 -9.61 -13.56
CA ASP A 506 -13.36 -8.56 -12.67
C ASP A 506 -12.05 -7.92 -13.18
N GLN A 507 -11.18 -8.70 -13.84
CA GLN A 507 -9.83 -8.28 -14.20
C GLN A 507 -9.71 -7.66 -15.60
N TRP A 508 -8.77 -6.73 -15.75
CA TRP A 508 -8.27 -6.19 -17.01
C TRP A 508 -6.97 -6.87 -17.43
N VAL A 509 -6.93 -7.32 -18.68
CA VAL A 509 -5.83 -8.10 -19.22
C VAL A 509 -5.28 -7.39 -20.44
N GLN A 510 -4.00 -7.07 -20.41
CA GLN A 510 -3.28 -6.48 -21.53
C GLN A 510 -3.09 -7.53 -22.62
N VAL A 511 -3.61 -7.23 -23.80
CA VAL A 511 -3.46 -8.04 -25.02
C VAL A 511 -2.48 -7.41 -26.01
N GLY A 512 -2.24 -6.09 -25.89
CA GLY A 512 -1.40 -5.33 -26.80
C GLY A 512 -0.59 -4.22 -26.13
N ILE A 513 0.45 -3.78 -26.83
CA ILE A 513 1.26 -2.59 -26.54
C ILE A 513 1.12 -1.65 -27.75
N VAL A 514 0.77 -0.38 -27.57
CA VAL A 514 0.67 0.60 -28.68
C VAL A 514 2.03 0.69 -29.40
N SER A 515 2.08 0.27 -30.66
CA SER A 515 3.32 0.25 -31.46
C SER A 515 3.28 1.31 -32.58
N PHE A 516 2.28 1.23 -33.46
CA PHE A 516 2.18 2.11 -34.62
C PHE A 516 0.73 2.47 -34.94
N GLY A 517 0.50 3.70 -35.36
CA GLY A 517 -0.77 4.18 -35.90
C GLY A 517 -0.50 5.15 -37.05
N TYR A 518 -1.36 5.13 -38.07
CA TYR A 518 -1.32 6.07 -39.18
C TYR A 518 -2.63 6.87 -39.21
N ASP A 519 -2.51 8.20 -39.23
CA ASP A 519 -3.66 9.13 -39.26
C ASP A 519 -4.63 8.91 -38.09
N CYS A 520 -4.15 9.18 -36.86
CA CYS A 520 -4.86 8.86 -35.61
C CYS A 520 -6.35 9.21 -35.63
N GLY A 521 -7.20 8.23 -35.32
CA GLY A 521 -8.66 8.40 -35.28
C GLY A 521 -9.34 8.09 -36.61
N ASN A 522 -8.60 7.79 -37.67
CA ASN A 522 -9.13 7.33 -38.93
C ASN A 522 -9.52 5.85 -38.85
N SER A 523 -10.84 5.57 -38.81
CA SER A 523 -11.39 4.21 -38.72
C SER A 523 -10.99 3.29 -39.90
N GLN A 524 -10.47 3.85 -41.00
CA GLN A 524 -9.96 3.09 -42.15
C GLN A 524 -8.57 2.49 -41.91
N TYR A 525 -7.79 3.03 -40.96
CA TYR A 525 -6.42 2.59 -40.66
C TYR A 525 -6.34 2.11 -39.19
N PRO A 526 -6.45 0.81 -38.93
CA PRO A 526 -6.43 0.27 -37.58
C PRO A 526 -5.10 0.52 -36.87
N GLY A 527 -5.13 0.83 -35.58
CA GLY A 527 -3.95 0.82 -34.74
C GLY A 527 -3.28 -0.56 -34.71
N ILE A 528 -1.95 -0.57 -34.75
CA ILE A 528 -1.09 -1.74 -34.67
C ILE A 528 -0.47 -1.82 -33.28
N TYR A 529 -0.67 -2.96 -32.63
CA TYR A 529 -0.20 -3.22 -31.28
C TYR A 529 0.66 -4.48 -31.25
N THR A 530 1.72 -4.50 -30.45
CA THR A 530 2.54 -5.69 -30.23
C THR A 530 1.76 -6.71 -29.39
N LYS A 531 1.54 -7.93 -29.89
CA LYS A 531 0.64 -8.93 -29.30
C LYS A 531 1.28 -9.61 -28.08
N ILE A 532 0.75 -9.35 -26.89
CA ILE A 532 1.31 -9.81 -25.60
C ILE A 532 1.56 -11.32 -25.58
N HIS A 533 0.58 -12.13 -25.99
CA HIS A 533 0.69 -13.61 -25.99
C HIS A 533 1.95 -14.12 -26.70
N HIS A 534 2.36 -13.50 -27.81
CA HIS A 534 3.53 -13.90 -28.59
C HIS A 534 4.86 -13.74 -27.81
N TYR A 535 4.89 -12.85 -26.81
CA TYR A 535 6.10 -12.49 -26.06
C TYR A 535 6.11 -13.00 -24.61
N ILE A 536 5.11 -13.77 -24.17
CA ILE A 536 5.00 -14.23 -22.76
C ILE A 536 6.25 -14.96 -22.29
N ASP A 537 6.81 -15.84 -23.13
CA ASP A 537 8.05 -16.56 -22.82
C ASP A 537 9.25 -15.59 -22.72
N TRP A 538 9.39 -14.66 -23.67
CA TRP A 538 10.44 -13.63 -23.64
C TRP A 538 10.34 -12.73 -22.41
N ILE A 539 9.13 -12.27 -22.05
CA ILE A 539 8.88 -11.47 -20.85
C ILE A 539 9.29 -12.26 -19.60
N THR A 540 8.87 -13.52 -19.51
CA THR A 540 9.10 -14.37 -18.33
C THR A 540 10.58 -14.72 -18.16
N MET A 541 11.27 -15.07 -19.25
CA MET A 541 12.72 -15.36 -19.24
C MET A 541 13.53 -14.11 -18.92
N THR A 542 13.22 -12.98 -19.57
CA THR A 542 13.93 -11.71 -19.32
C THR A 542 13.82 -11.26 -17.87
N ILE A 543 12.61 -11.31 -17.29
CA ILE A 543 12.40 -10.99 -15.87
C ILE A 543 13.19 -11.94 -14.97
N ARG A 544 13.13 -13.26 -15.24
CA ARG A 544 13.84 -14.28 -14.46
C ARG A 544 15.35 -14.09 -14.46
N ASP A 545 15.95 -13.80 -15.61
CA ASP A 545 17.40 -13.69 -15.78
C ASP A 545 17.97 -12.39 -15.15
N HIS A 546 17.11 -11.43 -14.82
CA HIS A 546 17.46 -10.10 -14.30
C HIS A 546 16.80 -9.78 -12.94
N SER A 547 16.24 -10.79 -12.25
CA SER A 547 15.64 -10.67 -10.91
C SER A 547 16.29 -11.64 -9.92
N ASP A 548 16.05 -11.44 -8.63
CA ASP A 548 16.43 -12.43 -7.62
C ASP A 548 15.69 -13.77 -7.88
N PRO A 549 16.35 -14.93 -7.82
CA PRO A 549 15.73 -16.23 -8.07
C PRO A 549 14.55 -16.60 -7.15
N ASN A 550 14.27 -15.81 -6.09
CA ASN A 550 13.16 -16.01 -5.16
C ASN A 550 11.88 -15.19 -5.49
N VAL A 551 11.82 -14.46 -6.61
CA VAL A 551 10.64 -13.64 -6.98
C VAL A 551 9.47 -14.49 -7.50
N SER A 552 8.24 -14.16 -7.09
CA SER A 552 6.99 -14.85 -7.48
C SER A 552 6.28 -14.18 -8.67
N TYR A 553 5.80 -14.97 -9.62
CA TYR A 553 5.25 -14.51 -10.90
C TYR A 553 3.70 -14.38 -10.84
N MET A 554 3.22 -13.23 -10.36
CA MET A 554 1.79 -12.98 -10.03
C MET A 554 0.96 -12.27 -11.13
N TRP A 555 1.57 -11.89 -12.26
CA TRP A 555 0.93 -11.06 -13.31
C TRP A 555 0.42 -11.84 -14.55
N LEU A 556 0.59 -13.16 -14.59
CA LEU A 556 0.07 -14.01 -15.66
C LEU A 556 -1.39 -14.40 -15.37
N ASN A 557 -2.29 -14.16 -16.32
CA ASN A 557 -3.70 -14.56 -16.18
C ASN A 557 -3.87 -16.08 -16.24
N ARG A 558 -3.80 -16.77 -15.08
CA ARG A 558 -3.90 -18.25 -14.98
C ARG A 558 -5.32 -18.83 -15.03
N ASN A 559 -6.34 -18.06 -15.44
CA ASN A 559 -7.73 -18.53 -15.43
C ASN A 559 -8.10 -19.39 -16.67
N ARG A 560 -7.59 -20.63 -16.70
CA ARG A 560 -8.27 -21.84 -17.23
C ARG A 560 -7.62 -23.10 -16.66
N THR A 561 -8.46 -24.03 -16.23
CA THR A 561 -8.08 -25.27 -15.51
C THR A 561 -7.11 -26.19 -16.26
N MET A 562 -6.00 -26.56 -15.64
CA MET A 562 -5.37 -27.90 -15.70
C MET A 562 -4.51 -28.11 -14.42
N PRO A 563 -4.36 -29.34 -13.91
CA PRO A 563 -3.63 -29.62 -12.66
C PRO A 563 -2.13 -29.88 -12.88
N SER A 564 -1.31 -29.63 -11.84
CA SER A 564 0.00 -30.23 -11.45
C SER A 564 1.09 -30.60 -12.49
N ILE A 565 2.34 -30.71 -12.01
CA ILE A 565 3.59 -31.18 -12.65
C ILE A 565 4.48 -29.98 -13.07
N PHE A 566 5.69 -29.77 -12.56
CA PHE A 566 6.51 -30.50 -11.56
C PHE A 566 6.81 -29.62 -10.32
#